data_AF-A0AAV6L4J3-F1
#
_entry.id   AF-A0AAV6L4J3-F1
#
_cell.length_a   1.000
_cell.length_b   1.000
_cell.length_c   1.000
_cell.angle_alpha   90.00
_cell.angle_beta   90.00
_cell.angle_gamma   90.00
#
_symmetry.space_group_name_H-M   'P 1'
#
loop_
_entity.id
_entity.type
_entity.pdbx_description
1 polymer ?
#
loop_
_entity_poly.entity_id
_entity_poly.type
_entity_poly.pdbx_seq_one_letter_code
_entity_poly.pdbx_strand_id
1 'polypeptide(L)'
;MASLRRLLPLRSLLLGKNLSASGTCEGLGGGFRSYSASLSPEERILKLEEDDQLAEDDIAKIRAQFDAAKQSFFKIPEAVKEMPKMHPKGIYVNKNLKLEDIQVYGFDYDYTLAHYSSNLQTLIYELAKEHLVNELRYPDSCLEFKYDPTFPIRGLNYDKLKGCLLKLDFFGSIEPDGCYFGHRKLTRKEIEQIYGTRHIGRDQARGLVSLMDFFCFSEACLLADIVQHFVDAKLEFDASHVYEDVNCAIQHVHRSGLAHNGILSDPQRYLVKNNQLLHFLRMLRQKGKKLFLLTNSPYHFVDGGMRFMLEDSLGHRDSWRELFDVVIAQANKPEFYTSEHLFRYFLQL
;
A
#
# COMPACT_ATOMS: atom_id res chain seq x y z
N MET A 1 -8.79 45.22 34.02
CA MET A 1 -9.95 45.00 34.92
C MET A 1 -10.94 44.10 34.21
N ALA A 2 -11.45 43.12 34.96
CA ALA A 2 -12.26 42.01 34.50
C ALA A 2 -13.68 42.41 34.04
N SER A 3 -14.26 41.60 33.16
CA SER A 3 -15.56 40.98 33.44
C SER A 3 -15.83 39.80 32.51
N LEU A 4 -15.92 38.60 33.10
CA LEU A 4 -16.47 37.39 32.50
C LEU A 4 -17.98 37.56 32.32
N ARG A 5 -18.52 37.12 31.17
CA ARG A 5 -19.86 36.50 31.13
C ARG A 5 -19.85 35.29 30.19
N ARG A 6 -20.27 34.16 30.77
CA ARG A 6 -20.41 32.82 30.18
C ARG A 6 -21.43 32.83 29.03
N LEU A 7 -21.12 32.12 27.95
CA LEU A 7 -22.09 31.72 26.93
C LEU A 7 -22.04 30.19 26.79
N LEU A 8 -23.18 29.54 27.04
CA LEU A 8 -23.44 28.12 26.82
C LEU A 8 -23.63 27.85 25.30
N PRO A 9 -23.31 26.65 24.79
CA PRO A 9 -23.42 26.37 23.36
C PRO A 9 -24.83 25.96 22.94
N LEU A 10 -25.37 26.67 21.96
CA LEU A 10 -26.56 26.31 21.18
C LEU A 10 -26.22 25.16 20.20
N ARG A 11 -26.85 24.00 20.37
CA ARG A 11 -26.87 22.91 19.38
C ARG A 11 -27.69 23.33 18.16
N SER A 12 -27.07 23.30 16.99
CA SER A 12 -27.71 23.54 15.69
C SER A 12 -28.49 22.30 15.22
N LEU A 13 -29.79 22.48 14.99
CA LEU A 13 -30.67 21.56 14.28
C LEU A 13 -30.34 21.58 12.78
N LEU A 14 -29.92 20.44 12.21
CA LEU A 14 -29.84 20.24 10.78
C LEU A 14 -31.15 19.61 10.28
N LEU A 15 -31.93 20.40 9.54
CA LEU A 15 -33.06 19.96 8.72
C LEU A 15 -32.56 19.06 7.57
N GLY A 16 -32.92 17.78 7.59
CA GLY A 16 -32.86 16.91 6.42
C GLY A 16 -34.11 17.08 5.55
N LYS A 17 -33.95 17.68 4.37
CA LYS A 17 -34.94 17.67 3.29
C LYS A 17 -34.93 16.29 2.61
N ASN A 18 -36.04 15.54 2.67
CA ASN A 18 -36.26 14.38 1.81
C ASN A 18 -37.08 14.81 0.57
N LEU A 19 -36.48 14.60 -0.60
CA LEU A 19 -37.11 14.72 -1.91
C LEU A 19 -38.06 13.53 -2.14
N SER A 20 -39.30 13.83 -2.49
CA SER A 20 -40.31 12.87 -2.93
C SER A 20 -40.15 12.56 -4.43
N ALA A 21 -40.13 11.28 -4.79
CA ALA A 21 -40.48 10.82 -6.14
C ALA A 21 -41.92 10.30 -6.11
N SER A 22 -42.80 10.96 -6.87
CA SER A 22 -44.20 10.60 -7.06
C SER A 22 -44.35 9.59 -8.21
N GLY A 23 -45.13 8.53 -7.98
CA GLY A 23 -45.64 7.63 -9.01
C GLY A 23 -46.97 7.03 -8.54
N THR A 24 -48.05 7.62 -9.03
CA THR A 24 -49.46 7.29 -8.79
C THR A 24 -49.89 5.97 -9.45
N CYS A 25 -50.69 5.14 -8.76
CA CYS A 25 -51.87 4.50 -9.36
C CYS A 25 -52.84 3.90 -8.32
N GLU A 26 -54.05 4.46 -8.35
CA GLU A 26 -55.40 3.89 -8.14
C GLU A 26 -55.71 2.80 -7.09
N GLY A 27 -56.72 3.10 -6.27
CA GLY A 27 -57.48 2.11 -5.49
C GLY A 27 -58.46 2.78 -4.51
N LEU A 28 -59.75 2.77 -4.84
CA LEU A 28 -60.86 3.35 -4.05
C LEU A 28 -61.07 2.67 -2.68
N GLY A 29 -61.46 3.48 -1.68
CA GLY A 29 -62.56 3.14 -0.77
C GLY A 29 -62.25 3.10 0.73
N GLY A 30 -62.95 3.94 1.50
CA GLY A 30 -63.24 3.69 2.92
C GLY A 30 -62.50 4.58 3.91
N GLY A 31 -63.13 5.69 4.29
CA GLY A 31 -62.64 6.51 5.40
C GLY A 31 -62.77 5.79 6.75
N PHE A 32 -61.69 5.80 7.53
CA PHE A 32 -61.76 5.83 8.99
C PHE A 32 -60.82 6.93 9.47
N ARG A 33 -61.39 7.99 10.04
CA ARG A 33 -60.66 8.98 10.81
C ARG A 33 -60.10 8.28 12.05
N SER A 34 -58.79 8.08 12.13
CA SER A 34 -58.14 7.89 13.42
C SER A 34 -57.59 9.24 13.85
N TYR A 35 -58.02 9.68 15.04
CA TYR A 35 -57.53 10.87 15.68
C TYR A 35 -56.08 10.63 16.09
N SER A 36 -55.14 11.42 15.56
CA SER A 36 -53.79 11.48 16.11
C SER A 36 -53.88 12.10 17.51
N ALA A 37 -53.75 11.30 18.56
CA ALA A 37 -53.58 11.81 19.91
C ALA A 37 -52.28 12.64 19.95
N SER A 38 -52.39 13.94 20.17
CA SER A 38 -51.24 14.78 20.49
C SER A 38 -50.77 14.42 21.90
N LEU A 39 -49.65 13.71 22.01
CA LEU A 39 -48.99 13.44 23.29
C LEU A 39 -48.79 14.75 24.06
N SER A 40 -49.12 14.73 25.34
CA SER A 40 -48.92 15.88 26.22
C SER A 40 -47.42 16.21 26.32
N PRO A 41 -47.03 17.45 26.67
CA PRO A 41 -45.63 17.82 26.84
C PRO A 41 -44.88 16.91 27.83
N GLU A 42 -45.57 16.42 28.87
CA GLU A 42 -45.02 15.51 29.88
C GLU A 42 -44.77 14.10 29.31
N GLU A 43 -45.70 13.58 28.49
CA GLU A 43 -45.55 12.28 27.82
C GLU A 43 -44.43 12.28 26.76
N ARG A 44 -44.15 13.44 26.15
CA ARG A 44 -43.01 13.58 25.23
C ARG A 44 -41.67 13.61 25.94
N ILE A 45 -41.60 14.20 27.14
CA ILE A 45 -40.38 14.24 27.95
C ILE A 45 -40.06 12.84 28.47
N LEU A 46 -41.05 12.13 29.01
CA LEU A 46 -40.89 10.74 29.47
C LEU A 46 -40.39 9.82 28.34
N LYS A 47 -40.92 9.98 27.13
CA LYS A 47 -40.50 9.18 25.98
C LYS A 47 -39.08 9.51 25.50
N LEU A 48 -38.65 10.77 25.61
CA LEU A 48 -37.27 11.18 25.31
C LEU A 48 -36.28 10.69 26.38
N GLU A 49 -36.69 10.66 27.65
CA GLU A 49 -35.90 10.12 28.75
C GLU A 49 -35.77 8.59 28.65
N GLU A 50 -36.84 7.89 28.25
CA GLU A 50 -36.81 6.45 27.95
C GLU A 50 -35.91 6.13 26.74
N ASP A 51 -36.00 6.91 25.66
CA ASP A 51 -35.15 6.73 24.47
C ASP A 51 -33.65 7.05 24.77
N ASP A 52 -33.34 8.05 25.59
CA ASP A 52 -31.96 8.35 26.02
C ASP A 52 -31.41 7.26 26.95
N GLN A 53 -32.24 6.72 27.86
CA GLN A 53 -31.85 5.60 28.73
C GLN A 53 -31.60 4.32 27.92
N LEU A 54 -32.45 4.02 26.93
CA LEU A 54 -32.24 2.90 26.01
C LEU A 54 -30.94 3.06 25.18
N ALA A 55 -30.65 4.28 24.73
CA ALA A 55 -29.41 4.57 24.01
C ALA A 55 -28.16 4.46 24.91
N GLU A 56 -28.22 4.91 26.16
CA GLU A 56 -27.13 4.73 27.13
C GLU A 56 -26.91 3.26 27.47
N ASP A 57 -27.98 2.48 27.63
CA ASP A 57 -27.90 1.04 27.88
C ASP A 57 -27.31 0.26 26.69
N ASP A 58 -27.67 0.63 25.47
CA ASP A 58 -27.08 0.05 24.26
C ASP A 58 -25.59 0.40 24.13
N ILE A 59 -25.21 1.66 24.42
CA ILE A 59 -23.79 2.08 24.45
C ILE A 59 -23.03 1.32 25.55
N ALA A 60 -23.62 1.13 26.73
CA ALA A 60 -23.02 0.38 27.82
C ALA A 60 -22.84 -1.10 27.45
N LYS A 61 -23.82 -1.70 26.77
CA LYS A 61 -23.78 -3.07 26.28
C LYS A 61 -22.71 -3.26 25.21
N ILE A 62 -22.57 -2.32 24.27
CA ILE A 62 -21.50 -2.32 23.26
C ILE A 62 -20.13 -2.21 23.93
N ARG A 63 -19.97 -1.32 24.93
CA ARG A 63 -18.72 -1.19 25.69
C ARG A 63 -18.38 -2.46 26.45
N ALA A 64 -19.35 -3.09 27.11
CA ALA A 64 -19.14 -4.35 27.81
C ALA A 64 -18.75 -5.49 26.86
N GLN A 65 -19.39 -5.59 25.69
CA GLN A 65 -19.00 -6.55 24.65
C GLN A 65 -17.61 -6.28 24.10
N PHE A 66 -17.26 -5.01 23.87
CA PHE A 66 -15.92 -4.61 23.44
C PHE A 66 -14.85 -4.97 24.48
N ASP A 67 -15.09 -4.68 25.75
CA ASP A 67 -14.16 -5.00 26.83
C ASP A 67 -14.01 -6.51 27.06
N ALA A 68 -15.11 -7.28 26.94
CA ALA A 68 -15.07 -8.74 26.98
C ALA A 68 -14.27 -9.32 25.79
N ALA A 69 -14.49 -8.81 24.57
CA ALA A 69 -13.72 -9.19 23.40
C ALA A 69 -12.23 -8.83 23.56
N LYS A 70 -11.93 -7.63 24.06
CA LYS A 70 -10.57 -7.18 24.37
C LYS A 70 -9.87 -8.08 25.40
N GLN A 71 -10.56 -8.48 26.46
CA GLN A 71 -10.01 -9.43 27.45
C GLN A 71 -9.79 -10.83 26.86
N SER A 72 -10.69 -11.30 25.98
CA SER A 72 -10.50 -12.57 25.28
C SER A 72 -9.29 -12.55 24.34
N PHE A 73 -9.02 -11.41 23.69
CA PHE A 73 -7.84 -11.21 22.86
C PHE A 73 -6.52 -11.28 23.64
N PHE A 74 -6.49 -10.73 24.87
CA PHE A 74 -5.31 -10.86 25.74
C PHE A 74 -5.13 -12.28 26.33
N LYS A 75 -6.18 -13.09 26.33
CA LYS A 75 -6.19 -14.48 26.80
C LYS A 75 -6.03 -15.51 25.68
N ILE A 76 -5.65 -15.10 24.47
CA ILE A 76 -5.33 -16.03 23.38
C ILE A 76 -4.19 -16.95 23.85
N PRO A 77 -4.40 -18.29 23.89
CA PRO A 77 -3.36 -19.23 24.29
C PRO A 77 -2.10 -19.04 23.45
N GLU A 78 -0.91 -19.17 24.05
CA GLU A 78 0.38 -19.08 23.32
C GLU A 78 0.41 -19.98 22.08
N ALA A 79 -0.20 -21.16 22.15
CA ALA A 79 -0.36 -22.08 21.02
C ALA A 79 -1.07 -21.45 19.80
N VAL A 80 -2.04 -20.55 20.00
CA VAL A 80 -2.75 -19.84 18.92
C VAL A 80 -1.96 -18.64 18.40
N LYS A 81 -1.07 -18.06 19.22
CA LYS A 81 -0.10 -17.06 18.75
C LYS A 81 0.98 -17.69 17.86
N GLU A 82 1.38 -18.93 18.16
CA GLU A 82 2.37 -19.69 17.39
C GLU A 82 1.80 -20.37 16.14
N MET A 83 0.47 -20.51 16.04
CA MET A 83 -0.15 -21.00 14.81
C MET A 83 0.19 -20.06 13.64
N PRO A 84 0.71 -20.58 12.52
CA PRO A 84 0.92 -19.78 11.33
C PRO A 84 -0.43 -19.23 10.87
N LYS A 85 -0.63 -17.92 11.03
CA LYS A 85 -1.88 -17.21 10.67
C LYS A 85 -2.26 -17.42 9.20
N MET A 86 -1.28 -17.76 8.37
CA MET A 86 -1.42 -18.00 6.95
C MET A 86 -0.51 -19.15 6.51
N HIS A 87 -1.02 -19.98 5.60
CA HIS A 87 -0.26 -21.03 4.94
C HIS A 87 0.62 -20.41 3.83
N PRO A 88 1.96 -20.51 3.89
CA PRO A 88 2.86 -19.84 2.92
C PRO A 88 2.67 -20.25 1.46
N LYS A 89 2.06 -21.41 1.20
CA LYS A 89 1.71 -21.90 -0.14
C LYS A 89 0.21 -21.85 -0.41
N GLY A 90 -0.56 -21.18 0.45
CA GLY A 90 -2.00 -21.06 0.32
C GLY A 90 -2.37 -20.11 -0.81
N ILE A 91 -3.45 -20.43 -1.52
CA ILE A 91 -4.07 -19.53 -2.48
C ILE A 91 -5.27 -18.89 -1.79
N TYR A 92 -5.25 -17.56 -1.65
CA TYR A 92 -6.27 -16.79 -0.96
C TYR A 92 -7.25 -16.18 -1.95
N VAL A 93 -8.55 -16.20 -1.63
CA VAL A 93 -9.63 -15.83 -2.55
C VAL A 93 -10.42 -14.66 -1.96
N ASN A 94 -10.33 -13.49 -2.61
CA ASN A 94 -11.18 -12.33 -2.29
C ASN A 94 -12.50 -12.34 -3.08
N LYS A 95 -12.47 -12.89 -4.30
CA LYS A 95 -13.62 -13.02 -5.20
C LYS A 95 -13.56 -14.37 -5.91
N ASN A 96 -14.71 -14.98 -6.14
CA ASN A 96 -14.80 -16.25 -6.86
C ASN A 96 -14.29 -16.09 -8.31
N LEU A 97 -13.40 -16.99 -8.72
CA LEU A 97 -12.84 -17.03 -10.07
C LEU A 97 -12.76 -18.49 -10.54
N LYS A 98 -13.37 -18.78 -11.69
CA LYS A 98 -13.28 -20.09 -12.33
C LYS A 98 -12.07 -20.13 -13.27
N LEU A 99 -11.02 -20.86 -12.90
CA LEU A 99 -9.79 -20.97 -13.70
C LEU A 99 -9.98 -21.71 -15.04
N GLU A 100 -11.05 -22.52 -15.16
CA GLU A 100 -11.44 -23.16 -16.41
C GLU A 100 -11.76 -22.12 -17.51
N ASP A 101 -12.45 -21.04 -17.15
CA ASP A 101 -12.90 -19.99 -18.07
C ASP A 101 -11.76 -19.06 -18.52
N ILE A 102 -10.62 -19.05 -17.81
CA ILE A 102 -9.48 -18.19 -18.12
C ILE A 102 -8.69 -18.77 -19.28
N GLN A 103 -8.75 -18.13 -20.45
CA GLN A 103 -8.05 -18.59 -21.65
C GLN A 103 -6.59 -18.11 -21.72
N VAL A 104 -6.32 -16.93 -21.14
CA VAL A 104 -5.02 -16.24 -21.25
C VAL A 104 -4.50 -15.90 -19.86
N TYR A 105 -3.23 -16.18 -19.62
CA TYR A 105 -2.51 -15.84 -18.39
C TYR A 105 -1.39 -14.84 -18.72
N GLY A 106 -1.51 -13.64 -18.13
CA GLY A 106 -0.49 -12.61 -18.20
C GLY A 106 0.40 -12.64 -16.97
N PHE A 107 1.71 -12.52 -17.16
CA PHE A 107 2.68 -12.44 -16.08
C PHE A 107 3.42 -11.11 -16.13
N ASP A 108 3.65 -10.53 -14.95
CA ASP A 108 4.74 -9.57 -14.77
C ASP A 108 6.07 -10.33 -14.67
N TYR A 109 7.18 -9.65 -14.90
CA TYR A 109 8.51 -10.22 -14.71
C TYR A 109 8.99 -10.04 -13.27
N ASP A 110 9.29 -8.80 -12.89
CA ASP A 110 9.93 -8.46 -11.62
C ASP A 110 9.01 -8.74 -10.42
N TYR A 111 9.51 -9.45 -9.41
CA TYR A 111 8.75 -9.89 -8.23
C TYR A 111 7.51 -10.77 -8.52
N THR A 112 7.38 -11.29 -9.74
CA THR A 112 6.31 -12.23 -10.13
C THR A 112 6.86 -13.52 -10.72
N LEU A 113 7.62 -13.45 -11.81
CA LEU A 113 8.39 -14.59 -12.33
C LEU A 113 9.80 -14.59 -11.74
N ALA A 114 10.44 -13.43 -11.74
CA ALA A 114 11.75 -13.22 -11.15
C ALA A 114 11.61 -12.85 -9.68
N HIS A 115 12.08 -13.73 -8.80
CA HIS A 115 12.18 -13.43 -7.37
C HIS A 115 13.60 -13.00 -7.05
N TYR A 116 13.73 -11.98 -6.22
CA TYR A 116 15.02 -11.43 -5.84
C TYR A 116 15.40 -11.78 -4.41
N SER A 117 16.70 -11.92 -4.17
CA SER A 117 17.23 -12.07 -2.82
C SER A 117 17.20 -10.73 -2.07
N SER A 118 17.46 -10.76 -0.76
CA SER A 118 17.60 -9.55 0.06
C SER A 118 18.72 -8.63 -0.41
N ASN A 119 19.70 -9.14 -1.16
CA ASN A 119 20.83 -8.34 -1.68
C ASN A 119 20.39 -7.26 -2.67
N LEU A 120 19.24 -7.42 -3.34
CA LEU A 120 18.78 -6.44 -4.33
C LEU A 120 18.56 -5.05 -3.69
N GLN A 121 17.93 -5.02 -2.52
CA GLN A 121 17.64 -3.74 -1.85
C GLN A 121 18.93 -3.05 -1.39
N THR A 122 19.92 -3.83 -0.94
CA THR A 122 21.25 -3.29 -0.65
C THR A 122 21.89 -2.70 -1.89
N LEU A 123 21.85 -3.39 -3.04
CA LEU A 123 22.40 -2.86 -4.30
C LEU A 123 21.75 -1.54 -4.71
N ILE A 124 20.42 -1.48 -4.71
CA ILE A 124 19.68 -0.26 -5.09
C ILE A 124 20.01 0.88 -4.12
N TYR A 125 20.05 0.59 -2.82
CA TYR A 125 20.36 1.56 -1.78
C TYR A 125 21.77 2.14 -1.94
N GLU A 126 22.78 1.30 -2.11
CA GLU A 126 24.18 1.73 -2.27
C GLU A 126 24.33 2.61 -3.52
N LEU A 127 23.78 2.18 -4.66
CA LEU A 127 23.84 2.95 -5.90
C LEU A 127 23.13 4.30 -5.78
N ALA A 128 21.97 4.35 -5.11
CA ALA A 128 21.23 5.60 -4.92
C ALA A 128 21.95 6.55 -3.96
N LYS A 129 22.51 6.02 -2.86
CA LYS A 129 23.33 6.76 -1.91
C LYS A 129 24.57 7.37 -2.57
N GLU A 130 25.27 6.60 -3.40
CA GLU A 130 26.40 7.10 -4.20
C GLU A 130 25.97 8.23 -5.15
N HIS A 131 24.81 8.10 -5.79
CA HIS A 131 24.28 9.14 -6.68
C HIS A 131 23.96 10.45 -5.93
N LEU A 132 23.33 10.36 -4.74
CA LEU A 132 23.06 11.53 -3.90
C LEU A 132 24.33 12.32 -3.58
N VAL A 133 25.41 11.64 -3.22
CA VAL A 133 26.67 12.28 -2.81
C VAL A 133 27.42 12.82 -4.03
N ASN A 134 27.61 12.00 -5.06
CA ASN A 134 28.45 12.34 -6.20
C ASN A 134 27.82 13.38 -7.12
N GLU A 135 26.52 13.26 -7.39
CA GLU A 135 25.81 14.08 -8.38
C GLU A 135 25.00 15.20 -7.71
N LEU A 136 24.30 14.90 -6.60
CA LEU A 136 23.47 15.89 -5.90
C LEU A 136 24.18 16.60 -4.75
N ARG A 137 25.48 16.31 -4.54
CA ARG A 137 26.36 17.02 -3.58
C ARG A 137 25.90 16.95 -2.12
N TYR A 138 25.23 15.87 -1.75
CA TYR A 138 25.02 15.55 -0.34
C TYR A 138 26.37 15.32 0.38
N PRO A 139 26.45 15.56 1.71
CA PRO A 139 27.69 15.40 2.46
C PRO A 139 28.32 14.00 2.32
N ASP A 140 29.65 13.93 2.26
CA ASP A 140 30.39 12.65 2.13
C ASP A 140 30.07 11.66 3.27
N SER A 141 29.70 12.16 4.46
CA SER A 141 29.25 11.34 5.58
C SER A 141 28.03 10.48 5.25
N CYS A 142 27.22 10.86 4.25
CA CYS A 142 26.10 10.05 3.80
C CYS A 142 26.56 8.70 3.22
N LEU A 143 27.80 8.57 2.72
CA LEU A 143 28.34 7.29 2.23
C LEU A 143 28.48 6.24 3.33
N GLU A 144 28.56 6.66 4.61
CA GLU A 144 28.67 5.76 5.76
C GLU A 144 27.35 5.03 6.08
N PHE A 145 26.22 5.49 5.52
CA PHE A 145 24.93 4.86 5.77
C PHE A 145 24.90 3.42 5.26
N LYS A 146 24.14 2.58 5.96
CA LYS A 146 23.98 1.17 5.63
C LYS A 146 22.51 0.84 5.56
N TYR A 147 22.13 0.13 4.50
CA TYR A 147 20.77 -0.37 4.37
C TYR A 147 20.39 -1.28 5.55
N ASP A 148 19.34 -0.91 6.28
CA ASP A 148 18.73 -1.74 7.33
C ASP A 148 17.48 -2.47 6.77
N PRO A 149 17.55 -3.79 6.52
CA PRO A 149 16.40 -4.55 6.01
C PRO A 149 15.27 -4.73 7.03
N THR A 150 15.48 -4.38 8.31
CA THR A 150 14.48 -4.54 9.37
C THR A 150 13.60 -3.31 9.57
N PHE A 151 13.99 -2.17 8.98
CA PHE A 151 13.30 -0.91 9.15
C PHE A 151 12.07 -0.74 8.23
N PRO A 152 12.19 -0.81 6.89
CA PRO A 152 11.04 -0.60 6.02
C PRO A 152 10.12 -1.82 5.96
N ILE A 153 8.82 -1.56 5.93
CA ILE A 153 7.79 -2.58 5.62
C ILE A 153 6.99 -2.15 4.40
N ARG A 154 6.33 -3.11 3.76
CA ARG A 154 5.48 -2.82 2.60
C ARG A 154 4.23 -2.02 2.96
N GLY A 155 3.87 -1.09 2.08
CA GLY A 155 2.63 -0.31 2.18
C GLY A 155 2.72 0.79 3.24
N LEU A 156 3.86 1.46 3.32
CA LEU A 156 4.04 2.72 4.02
C LEU A 156 3.62 3.87 3.10
N ASN A 157 3.38 5.04 3.68
CA ASN A 157 3.21 6.29 2.97
C ASN A 157 4.25 7.29 3.48
N TYR A 158 4.89 8.03 2.58
CA TYR A 158 5.78 9.12 2.95
C TYR A 158 5.06 10.45 2.77
N ASP A 159 5.02 11.29 3.80
CA ASP A 159 4.54 12.67 3.68
C ASP A 159 5.70 13.55 3.19
N LYS A 160 5.70 13.89 1.89
CA LYS A 160 6.77 14.69 1.30
C LYS A 160 6.79 16.14 1.80
N LEU A 161 5.69 16.64 2.38
CA LEU A 161 5.65 18.00 2.92
C LEU A 161 6.22 18.04 4.35
N LYS A 162 6.14 16.92 5.08
CA LYS A 162 6.47 16.85 6.51
C LYS A 162 7.62 15.93 6.86
N GLY A 163 8.15 15.18 5.89
CA GLY A 163 9.29 14.28 6.07
C GLY A 163 8.99 13.05 6.93
N CYS A 164 7.73 12.65 7.04
CA CYS A 164 7.30 11.55 7.92
C CYS A 164 6.99 10.28 7.14
N LEU A 165 7.49 9.13 7.62
CA LEU A 165 7.03 7.80 7.21
C LEU A 165 5.81 7.39 8.05
N LEU A 166 4.74 7.00 7.38
CA LEU A 166 3.42 6.72 7.96
C LEU A 166 2.95 5.32 7.60
N LYS A 167 2.51 4.56 8.59
CA LYS A 167 1.63 3.40 8.41
C LYS A 167 0.21 3.83 8.65
N LEU A 168 -0.61 3.72 7.61
CA LEU A 168 -2.03 4.02 7.68
C LEU A 168 -2.85 2.74 7.81
N ASP A 169 -3.92 2.83 8.59
CA ASP A 169 -4.96 1.80 8.66
C ASP A 169 -5.88 1.87 7.41
N PHE A 170 -6.83 0.94 7.34
CA PHE A 170 -7.80 0.88 6.23
C PHE A 170 -8.64 2.16 6.07
N PHE A 171 -8.84 2.92 7.15
CA PHE A 171 -9.62 4.15 7.15
C PHE A 171 -8.75 5.40 6.94
N GLY A 172 -7.46 5.24 6.64
CA GLY A 172 -6.53 6.35 6.41
C GLY A 172 -6.08 7.04 7.70
N SER A 173 -6.16 6.38 8.86
CA SER A 173 -5.62 6.92 10.11
C SER A 173 -4.22 6.39 10.37
N ILE A 174 -3.34 7.24 10.90
CA ILE A 174 -2.00 6.88 11.33
C ILE A 174 -2.10 5.85 12.47
N GLU A 175 -1.49 4.68 12.29
CA GLU A 175 -1.39 3.64 13.31
C GLU A 175 -0.65 4.17 14.56
N PRO A 176 -1.02 3.78 15.80
CA PRO A 176 -0.45 4.35 17.03
C PRO A 176 1.08 4.32 17.08
N ASP A 177 1.65 3.29 16.45
CA ASP A 177 3.08 3.02 16.43
C ASP A 177 3.69 3.14 15.02
N GLY A 178 2.96 3.76 14.09
CA GLY A 178 3.26 3.76 12.67
C GLY A 178 3.81 5.07 12.11
N CYS A 179 4.27 6.01 12.93
CA CYS A 179 4.75 7.31 12.45
C CYS A 179 6.21 7.53 12.84
N TYR A 180 7.05 7.82 11.84
CA TYR A 180 8.49 8.00 12.00
C TYR A 180 8.94 9.29 11.33
N PHE A 181 9.86 10.01 11.97
CA PHE A 181 10.58 11.15 11.40
C PHE A 181 12.07 10.83 11.47
N GLY A 182 12.68 10.58 10.30
CA GLY A 182 13.94 9.84 10.24
C GLY A 182 13.76 8.42 10.82
N HIS A 183 14.66 8.02 11.70
CA HIS A 183 14.56 6.75 12.44
C HIS A 183 13.77 6.86 13.74
N ARG A 184 13.42 8.08 14.13
CA ARG A 184 12.73 8.34 15.39
C ARG A 184 11.23 8.15 15.23
N LYS A 185 10.71 7.19 15.97
CA LYS A 185 9.27 7.03 16.15
C LYS A 185 8.65 8.24 16.85
N LEU A 186 7.57 8.77 16.29
CA LEU A 186 6.82 9.88 16.87
C LEU A 186 5.80 9.39 17.89
N THR A 187 5.65 10.17 18.96
CA THR A 187 4.60 9.97 19.95
C THR A 187 3.26 10.46 19.43
N ARG A 188 2.17 9.98 20.03
CA ARG A 188 0.82 10.45 19.71
C ARG A 188 0.67 11.98 19.81
N LYS A 189 1.30 12.61 20.81
CA LYS A 189 1.25 14.06 20.99
C LYS A 189 1.93 14.80 19.84
N GLU A 190 3.07 14.31 19.38
CA GLU A 190 3.78 14.88 18.22
C GLU A 190 2.97 14.69 16.94
N ILE A 191 2.34 13.53 16.75
CA ILE A 191 1.43 13.30 15.62
C ILE A 191 0.26 14.29 15.66
N GLU A 192 -0.37 14.48 16.81
CA GLU A 192 -1.46 15.47 16.97
C GLU A 192 -0.98 16.91 16.75
N GLN A 193 0.26 17.25 17.10
CA GLN A 193 0.84 18.56 16.79
C GLN A 193 1.09 18.75 15.28
N ILE A 194 1.57 17.72 14.60
CA ILE A 194 1.94 17.78 13.18
C ILE A 194 0.71 17.67 12.27
N TYR A 195 -0.25 16.82 12.60
CA TYR A 195 -1.40 16.49 11.74
C TYR A 195 -2.75 16.99 12.30
N GLY A 196 -2.80 17.47 13.55
CA GLY A 196 -4.03 17.86 14.25
C GLY A 196 -4.81 16.67 14.80
N THR A 197 -4.87 15.58 14.04
CA THR A 197 -5.48 14.30 14.39
C THR A 197 -4.71 13.17 13.71
N ARG A 198 -4.96 11.93 14.11
CA ARG A 198 -4.43 10.74 13.43
C ARG A 198 -5.03 10.52 12.04
N HIS A 199 -6.25 10.99 11.80
CA HIS A 199 -6.92 10.75 10.52
C HIS A 199 -6.37 11.69 9.45
N ILE A 200 -5.83 11.13 8.37
CA ILE A 200 -5.31 11.92 7.24
C ILE A 200 -6.49 12.40 6.39
N GLY A 201 -6.71 13.71 6.38
CA GLY A 201 -7.74 14.32 5.54
C GLY A 201 -7.39 14.29 4.05
N ARG A 202 -8.39 14.51 3.19
CA ARG A 202 -8.25 14.46 1.72
C ARG A 202 -7.14 15.36 1.18
N ASP A 203 -6.99 16.57 1.72
CA ASP A 203 -5.96 17.51 1.25
C ASP A 203 -4.56 17.10 1.72
N GLN A 204 -4.44 16.60 2.95
CA GLN A 204 -3.18 16.04 3.47
C GLN A 204 -2.76 14.81 2.66
N ALA A 205 -3.71 13.96 2.26
CA ALA A 205 -3.45 12.77 1.46
C ALA A 205 -2.79 13.08 0.10
N ARG A 206 -2.95 14.30 -0.45
CA ARG A 206 -2.28 14.72 -1.70
C ARG A 206 -0.77 14.91 -1.55
N GLY A 207 -0.30 15.15 -0.33
CA GLY A 207 1.12 15.21 0.01
C GLY A 207 1.74 13.84 0.25
N LEU A 208 0.94 12.78 0.32
CA LEU A 208 1.43 11.43 0.59
C LEU A 208 1.87 10.73 -0.68
N VAL A 209 2.99 10.02 -0.57
CA VAL A 209 3.53 9.12 -1.58
C VAL A 209 3.40 7.70 -1.06
N SER A 210 2.65 6.86 -1.76
CA SER A 210 2.44 5.47 -1.35
C SER A 210 3.61 4.59 -1.80
N LEU A 211 4.27 3.96 -0.83
CA LEU A 211 5.40 3.06 -1.02
C LEU A 211 4.89 1.61 -0.99
N MET A 212 4.37 1.16 -2.14
CA MET A 212 3.52 -0.05 -2.26
C MET A 212 4.20 -1.27 -2.86
N ASP A 213 5.32 -1.11 -3.57
CA ASP A 213 6.06 -2.21 -4.16
C ASP A 213 7.21 -2.68 -3.24
N PHE A 214 8.05 -3.57 -3.73
CA PHE A 214 9.25 -4.01 -2.99
C PHE A 214 10.47 -3.16 -3.32
N PHE A 215 10.46 -2.40 -4.41
CA PHE A 215 11.58 -1.53 -4.82
C PHE A 215 11.68 -0.28 -3.94
N CYS A 216 10.57 0.14 -3.35
CA CYS A 216 10.51 1.28 -2.45
C CYS A 216 11.15 1.04 -1.07
N PHE A 217 11.66 -0.16 -0.75
CA PHE A 217 12.27 -0.40 0.57
C PHE A 217 13.58 0.36 0.72
N SER A 218 14.44 0.32 -0.30
CA SER A 218 15.64 1.15 -0.35
C SER A 218 15.31 2.64 -0.29
N GLU A 219 14.28 3.10 -1.02
CA GLU A 219 13.82 4.50 -0.99
C GLU A 219 13.36 4.91 0.41
N ALA A 220 12.52 4.10 1.07
CA ALA A 220 12.02 4.37 2.42
C ALA A 220 13.15 4.45 3.44
N CYS A 221 14.11 3.52 3.37
CA CYS A 221 15.28 3.52 4.25
C CYS A 221 16.13 4.77 4.02
N LEU A 222 16.45 5.08 2.75
CA LEU A 222 17.30 6.21 2.40
C LEU A 222 16.66 7.56 2.77
N LEU A 223 15.34 7.71 2.61
CA LEU A 223 14.59 8.87 3.11
C LEU A 223 14.76 9.03 4.64
N ALA A 224 14.63 7.92 5.39
CA ALA A 224 14.78 7.96 6.84
C ALA A 224 16.23 8.30 7.27
N ASP A 225 17.23 7.73 6.60
CA ASP A 225 18.65 7.99 6.87
C ASP A 225 19.01 9.46 6.62
N ILE A 226 18.56 10.02 5.50
CA ILE A 226 18.83 11.42 5.13
C ILE A 226 18.13 12.38 6.10
N VAL A 227 16.86 12.13 6.43
CA VAL A 227 16.14 12.94 7.42
C VAL A 227 16.84 12.85 8.79
N GLN A 228 17.24 11.65 9.22
CA GLN A 228 17.94 11.45 10.48
C GLN A 228 19.28 12.20 10.51
N HIS A 229 20.03 12.16 9.40
CA HIS A 229 21.29 12.87 9.27
C HIS A 229 21.14 14.38 9.47
N PHE A 230 20.15 14.99 8.83
CA PHE A 230 19.90 16.43 9.02
C PHE A 230 19.44 16.76 10.44
N VAL A 231 18.63 15.89 11.05
CA VAL A 231 18.19 16.04 12.46
C VAL A 231 19.39 16.00 13.40
N ASP A 232 20.28 15.02 13.25
CA ASP A 232 21.45 14.85 14.13
C ASP A 232 22.46 15.99 13.95
N ALA A 233 22.61 16.47 12.72
CA ALA A 233 23.43 17.64 12.38
C ALA A 233 22.78 18.98 12.79
N LYS A 234 21.52 18.97 13.25
CA LYS A 234 20.72 20.16 13.58
C LYS A 234 20.62 21.15 12.41
N LEU A 235 20.49 20.61 11.20
CA LEU A 235 20.33 21.38 9.97
C LEU A 235 18.86 21.56 9.67
N GLU A 236 18.49 22.77 9.22
CA GLU A 236 17.18 23.00 8.62
C GLU A 236 17.19 22.45 7.19
N PHE A 237 16.11 21.79 6.81
CA PHE A 237 15.94 21.22 5.47
C PHE A 237 14.47 21.26 5.07
N ASP A 238 14.24 21.25 3.77
CA ASP A 238 12.91 21.15 3.20
C ASP A 238 12.63 19.68 2.85
N ALA A 239 11.59 19.11 3.46
CA ALA A 239 11.25 17.69 3.30
C ALA A 239 10.86 17.32 1.85
N SER A 240 10.32 18.28 1.09
CA SER A 240 9.91 18.03 -0.30
C SER A 240 11.12 17.91 -1.20
N HIS A 241 12.13 18.76 -1.02
CA HIS A 241 13.39 18.64 -1.76
C HIS A 241 14.13 17.35 -1.41
N VAL A 242 14.17 16.96 -0.13
CA VAL A 242 14.74 15.66 0.27
C VAL A 242 14.04 14.50 -0.44
N TYR A 243 12.72 14.52 -0.51
CA TYR A 243 11.98 13.51 -1.26
C TYR A 243 12.32 13.52 -2.75
N GLU A 244 12.34 14.69 -3.38
CA GLU A 244 12.62 14.84 -4.81
C GLU A 244 14.02 14.34 -5.16
N ASP A 245 15.03 14.65 -4.35
CA ASP A 245 16.41 14.24 -4.55
C ASP A 245 16.58 12.72 -4.37
N VAL A 246 16.01 12.16 -3.30
CA VAL A 246 16.04 10.70 -3.08
C VAL A 246 15.29 9.96 -4.18
N ASN A 247 14.12 10.46 -4.58
CA ASN A 247 13.36 9.87 -5.68
C ASN A 247 14.14 9.97 -7.00
N CYS A 248 14.81 11.09 -7.27
CA CYS A 248 15.67 11.28 -8.43
C CYS A 248 16.78 10.22 -8.46
N ALA A 249 17.48 10.01 -7.34
CA ALA A 249 18.52 9.01 -7.23
C ALA A 249 18.00 7.59 -7.46
N ILE A 250 16.87 7.21 -6.86
CA ILE A 250 16.24 5.89 -7.06
C ILE A 250 15.83 5.71 -8.54
N GLN A 251 15.19 6.72 -9.14
CA GLN A 251 14.81 6.68 -10.55
C GLN A 251 16.04 6.59 -11.47
N HIS A 252 17.13 7.28 -11.14
CA HIS A 252 18.39 7.18 -11.87
C HIS A 252 18.92 5.74 -11.87
N VAL A 253 18.94 5.07 -10.72
CA VAL A 253 19.39 3.67 -10.60
C VAL A 253 18.58 2.73 -11.50
N HIS A 254 17.27 2.91 -11.57
CA HIS A 254 16.40 2.08 -12.41
C HIS A 254 16.48 2.41 -13.91
N ARG A 255 16.54 3.69 -14.28
CA ARG A 255 16.48 4.13 -15.69
C ARG A 255 17.82 4.05 -16.42
N SER A 256 18.93 4.23 -15.71
CA SER A 256 20.29 4.13 -16.26
C SER A 256 20.67 2.69 -16.62
N GLY A 257 19.97 1.70 -16.07
CA GLY A 257 20.31 0.28 -16.20
C GLY A 257 21.39 -0.19 -15.23
N LEU A 258 21.88 0.66 -14.31
CA LEU A 258 22.89 0.28 -13.31
C LEU A 258 22.44 -0.93 -12.47
N ALA A 259 21.20 -0.91 -11.96
CA ALA A 259 20.67 -2.05 -11.22
C ALA A 259 20.59 -3.32 -12.09
N HIS A 260 20.09 -3.21 -13.32
CA HIS A 260 19.98 -4.34 -14.25
C HIS A 260 21.37 -4.96 -14.55
N ASN A 261 22.36 -4.12 -14.83
CA ASN A 261 23.73 -4.55 -15.11
C ASN A 261 24.37 -5.20 -13.87
N GLY A 262 24.18 -4.60 -12.69
CA GLY A 262 24.65 -5.15 -11.42
C GLY A 262 24.08 -6.56 -11.17
N ILE A 263 22.76 -6.72 -11.36
CA ILE A 263 22.08 -8.01 -11.24
C ILE A 263 22.62 -9.04 -12.24
N LEU A 264 22.76 -8.68 -13.52
CA LEU A 264 23.22 -9.61 -14.56
C LEU A 264 24.71 -9.95 -14.46
N SER A 265 25.51 -9.13 -13.78
CA SER A 265 26.93 -9.43 -13.54
C SER A 265 27.14 -10.54 -12.50
N ASP A 266 26.19 -10.71 -11.58
CA ASP A 266 26.20 -11.76 -10.55
C ASP A 266 24.76 -12.26 -10.27
N PRO A 267 24.12 -12.92 -11.25
CA PRO A 267 22.71 -13.27 -11.15
C PRO A 267 22.43 -14.25 -10.01
N GLN A 268 23.38 -15.12 -9.66
CA GLN A 268 23.27 -16.08 -8.55
C GLN A 268 23.09 -15.37 -7.19
N ARG A 269 23.68 -14.19 -7.01
CA ARG A 269 23.54 -13.43 -5.77
C ARG A 269 22.18 -12.74 -5.65
N TYR A 270 21.59 -12.33 -6.77
CA TYR A 270 20.41 -11.45 -6.79
C TYR A 270 19.12 -12.16 -7.18
N LEU A 271 19.15 -13.18 -8.04
CA LEU A 271 17.98 -13.92 -8.50
C LEU A 271 17.82 -15.24 -7.76
N VAL A 272 16.63 -15.49 -7.24
CA VAL A 272 16.27 -16.73 -6.55
C VAL A 272 15.68 -17.71 -7.57
N LYS A 273 16.40 -18.80 -7.84
CA LYS A 273 15.92 -19.86 -8.72
C LYS A 273 14.71 -20.59 -8.12
N ASN A 274 13.70 -20.82 -8.95
CA ASN A 274 12.55 -21.65 -8.62
C ASN A 274 12.42 -22.79 -9.64
N ASN A 275 12.82 -23.99 -9.23
CA ASN A 275 12.81 -25.19 -10.09
C ASN A 275 11.41 -25.61 -10.55
N GLN A 276 10.34 -25.06 -9.96
CA GLN A 276 8.96 -25.35 -10.36
C GLN A 276 8.44 -24.39 -11.43
N LEU A 277 9.12 -23.27 -11.69
CA LEU A 277 8.67 -22.22 -12.61
C LEU A 277 8.45 -22.78 -14.01
N LEU A 278 9.44 -23.49 -14.57
CA LEU A 278 9.34 -24.07 -15.90
C LEU A 278 8.18 -25.07 -15.99
N HIS A 279 8.07 -25.94 -14.99
CA HIS A 279 7.03 -26.96 -14.95
C HIS A 279 5.63 -26.31 -14.93
N PHE A 280 5.46 -25.25 -14.13
CA PHE A 280 4.20 -24.52 -14.04
C PHE A 280 3.80 -23.88 -15.38
N LEU A 281 4.73 -23.17 -16.04
CA LEU A 281 4.47 -22.55 -17.34
C LEU A 281 4.16 -23.59 -18.42
N ARG A 282 4.91 -24.70 -18.46
CA ARG A 282 4.64 -25.82 -19.39
C ARG A 282 3.28 -26.46 -19.12
N MET A 283 2.91 -26.65 -17.86
CA MET A 283 1.60 -27.20 -17.48
C MET A 283 0.46 -26.33 -17.99
N LEU A 284 0.54 -25.01 -17.83
CA LEU A 284 -0.49 -24.10 -18.35
C LEU A 284 -0.64 -24.22 -19.87
N ARG A 285 0.47 -24.24 -20.61
CA ARG A 285 0.44 -24.44 -22.07
C ARG A 285 -0.15 -25.80 -22.46
N GLN A 286 0.23 -26.87 -21.78
CA GLN A 286 -0.32 -28.22 -22.01
C GLN A 286 -1.83 -28.28 -21.74
N LYS A 287 -2.34 -27.44 -20.84
CA LYS A 287 -3.78 -27.24 -20.60
C LYS A 287 -4.45 -26.31 -21.61
N GLY A 288 -3.77 -25.96 -22.70
CA GLY A 288 -4.30 -25.13 -23.78
C GLY A 288 -4.40 -23.64 -23.44
N LYS A 289 -3.77 -23.18 -22.35
CA LYS A 289 -3.79 -21.77 -21.96
C LYS A 289 -2.75 -20.99 -22.76
N LYS A 290 -3.11 -19.76 -23.15
CA LYS A 290 -2.21 -18.80 -23.81
C LYS A 290 -1.46 -17.98 -22.78
N LEU A 291 -0.16 -17.76 -22.98
CA LEU A 291 0.69 -17.07 -22.01
C LEU A 291 1.26 -15.79 -22.61
N PHE A 292 1.28 -14.70 -21.86
CA PHE A 292 2.07 -13.52 -22.23
C PHE A 292 2.87 -12.97 -21.05
N LEU A 293 4.02 -12.38 -21.37
CA LEU A 293 4.85 -11.64 -20.42
C LEU A 293 4.69 -10.14 -20.69
N LEU A 294 4.45 -9.35 -19.65
CA LEU A 294 4.25 -7.90 -19.72
C LEU A 294 5.03 -7.20 -18.60
N THR A 295 6.16 -6.58 -18.93
CA THR A 295 7.07 -5.96 -17.97
C THR A 295 7.50 -4.56 -18.37
N ASN A 296 7.77 -3.71 -17.38
CA ASN A 296 8.40 -2.40 -17.58
C ASN A 296 9.91 -2.52 -17.83
N SER A 297 10.50 -3.67 -17.51
CA SER A 297 11.92 -3.93 -17.69
C SER A 297 12.30 -4.06 -19.18
N PRO A 298 13.53 -3.67 -19.54
CA PRO A 298 14.03 -3.80 -20.90
C PRO A 298 14.27 -5.26 -21.28
N TYR A 299 14.08 -5.60 -22.55
CA TYR A 299 14.13 -6.99 -23.02
C TYR A 299 15.46 -7.69 -22.71
N HIS A 300 16.61 -7.01 -22.85
CA HIS A 300 17.92 -7.63 -22.57
C HIS A 300 18.05 -8.10 -21.12
N PHE A 301 17.45 -7.36 -20.17
CA PHE A 301 17.46 -7.72 -18.75
C PHE A 301 16.59 -8.96 -18.50
N VAL A 302 15.39 -8.96 -19.08
CA VAL A 302 14.46 -10.09 -19.00
C VAL A 302 15.06 -11.34 -19.61
N ASP A 303 15.67 -11.24 -20.80
CA ASP A 303 16.29 -12.37 -21.49
C ASP A 303 17.46 -12.95 -20.69
N GLY A 304 18.34 -12.10 -20.15
CA GLY A 304 19.45 -12.54 -19.30
C GLY A 304 18.97 -13.26 -18.04
N GLY A 305 18.01 -12.68 -17.32
CA GLY A 305 17.50 -13.30 -16.09
C GLY A 305 16.65 -14.55 -16.33
N MET A 306 15.83 -14.59 -17.39
CA MET A 306 15.06 -15.80 -17.75
C MET A 306 15.98 -16.95 -18.15
N ARG A 307 17.06 -16.69 -18.89
CA ARG A 307 18.06 -17.72 -19.22
C ARG A 307 18.69 -18.29 -17.97
N PHE A 308 19.13 -17.43 -17.04
CA PHE A 308 19.71 -17.86 -15.76
C PHE A 308 18.71 -18.65 -14.90
N MET A 309 17.47 -18.17 -14.75
CA MET A 309 16.46 -18.82 -13.92
C MET A 309 16.04 -20.20 -14.42
N LEU A 310 16.19 -20.45 -15.73
CA LEU A 310 15.76 -21.68 -16.38
C LEU A 310 16.91 -22.57 -16.89
N GLU A 311 18.16 -22.18 -16.64
CA GLU A 311 19.36 -22.85 -17.19
C GLU A 311 19.44 -24.34 -16.83
N ASP A 312 19.03 -24.72 -15.62
CA ASP A 312 19.09 -26.11 -15.14
C ASP A 312 17.96 -26.99 -15.73
N SER A 313 16.94 -26.35 -16.30
CA SER A 313 15.67 -27.02 -16.67
C SER A 313 15.40 -27.02 -18.17
N LEU A 314 16.01 -26.07 -18.91
CA LEU A 314 16.04 -26.04 -20.36
C LEU A 314 17.37 -26.64 -20.79
N GLY A 315 17.36 -27.79 -21.47
CA GLY A 315 18.57 -28.27 -22.14
C GLY A 315 19.08 -27.22 -23.16
N HIS A 316 20.25 -27.46 -23.77
CA HIS A 316 20.92 -26.54 -24.71
C HIS A 316 20.09 -26.03 -25.94
N ARG A 317 18.81 -26.36 -26.07
CA ARG A 317 17.99 -26.08 -27.27
C ARG A 317 16.73 -25.24 -27.06
N ASP A 318 16.20 -25.10 -25.85
CA ASP A 318 14.88 -24.45 -25.68
C ASP A 318 15.03 -22.96 -25.33
N SER A 319 14.50 -22.07 -26.17
CA SER A 319 14.40 -20.65 -25.80
C SER A 319 13.23 -20.47 -24.83
N TRP A 320 13.46 -19.89 -23.65
CA TRP A 320 12.38 -19.58 -22.69
C TRP A 320 11.20 -18.82 -23.32
N ARG A 321 11.46 -18.08 -24.40
CA ARG A 321 10.47 -17.35 -25.19
C ARG A 321 9.38 -18.25 -25.76
N GLU A 322 9.71 -19.50 -26.08
CA GLU A 322 8.74 -20.50 -26.55
C GLU A 322 7.69 -20.85 -25.51
N LEU A 323 7.88 -20.47 -24.24
CA LEU A 323 6.88 -20.60 -23.19
C LEU A 323 5.77 -19.55 -23.34
N PHE A 324 6.02 -18.44 -24.02
CA PHE A 324 5.07 -17.33 -24.14
C PHE A 324 4.59 -17.18 -25.60
N ASP A 325 3.31 -16.88 -25.78
CA ASP A 325 2.76 -16.50 -27.08
C ASP A 325 3.16 -15.05 -27.43
N VAL A 326 3.31 -14.19 -26.42
CA VAL A 326 3.72 -12.78 -26.58
C VAL A 326 4.64 -12.35 -25.43
N VAL A 327 5.72 -11.64 -25.75
CA VAL A 327 6.58 -10.96 -24.77
C VAL A 327 6.56 -9.46 -25.04
N ILE A 328 6.11 -8.68 -24.07
CA ILE A 328 6.02 -7.22 -24.12
C ILE A 328 6.97 -6.66 -23.06
N ALA A 329 8.08 -6.09 -23.51
CA ALA A 329 9.05 -5.38 -22.67
C ALA A 329 8.81 -3.86 -22.72
N GLN A 330 9.30 -3.13 -21.72
CA GLN A 330 9.11 -1.69 -21.59
C GLN A 330 7.64 -1.25 -21.75
N ALA A 331 6.74 -2.00 -21.11
CA ALA A 331 5.31 -1.82 -21.24
C ALA A 331 4.79 -0.46 -20.76
N ASN A 332 5.51 0.20 -19.85
CA ASN A 332 5.09 1.44 -19.21
C ASN A 332 3.74 1.29 -18.49
N LYS A 333 3.61 0.25 -17.66
CA LYS A 333 2.52 0.12 -16.68
C LYS A 333 2.64 1.24 -15.64
N PRO A 334 1.53 1.86 -15.20
CA PRO A 334 0.15 1.47 -15.48
C PRO A 334 -0.43 2.02 -16.79
N GLU A 335 0.21 2.98 -17.46
CA GLU A 335 -0.30 3.62 -18.67
C GLU A 335 -0.55 2.62 -19.82
N PHE A 336 0.16 1.48 -19.83
CA PHE A 336 -0.12 0.36 -20.73
C PHE A 336 -1.61 0.00 -20.82
N TYR A 337 -2.33 0.02 -19.70
CA TYR A 337 -3.71 -0.47 -19.62
C TYR A 337 -4.75 0.54 -20.11
N THR A 338 -4.36 1.82 -20.27
CA THR A 338 -5.29 2.92 -20.58
C THR A 338 -4.88 3.73 -21.80
N SER A 339 -3.64 3.60 -22.26
CA SER A 339 -3.11 4.33 -23.41
C SER A 339 -3.42 3.65 -24.74
N GLU A 340 -3.42 4.45 -25.80
CA GLU A 340 -3.58 3.99 -27.19
C GLU A 340 -2.24 3.95 -27.95
N HIS A 341 -1.12 3.85 -27.22
CA HIS A 341 0.19 3.84 -27.86
C HIS A 341 0.37 2.60 -28.76
N LEU A 342 0.81 2.84 -29.99
CA LEU A 342 1.08 1.78 -30.95
C LEU A 342 2.23 0.89 -30.49
N PHE A 343 2.04 -0.43 -30.61
CA PHE A 343 3.10 -1.40 -30.41
C PHE A 343 4.25 -1.22 -31.40
N ARG A 344 5.45 -1.61 -30.97
CA ARG A 344 6.66 -1.68 -31.78
C ARG A 344 7.14 -3.13 -31.78
N TYR A 345 7.29 -3.71 -32.97
CA TYR A 345 7.82 -5.06 -33.12
C TYR A 345 9.35 -5.02 -33.14
N PHE A 346 9.98 -5.69 -32.18
CA PHE A 346 11.45 -5.70 -32.06
C PHE A 346 12.08 -7.02 -32.51
N LEU A 347 11.38 -8.14 -32.37
CA LEU A 347 11.85 -9.47 -32.78
C LEU A 347 10.64 -10.28 -33.30
N GLN A 348 10.83 -10.98 -34.43
CA GLN A 348 9.92 -12.05 -34.84
C GLN A 348 10.28 -13.29 -34.02
N LEU A 349 9.30 -13.86 -33.31
CA LEU A 349 9.45 -15.10 -32.56
C LEU A 349 9.61 -16.29 -33.50
#